data_AF-A0A5M7B2U5-F1
#
_entry.id   AF-A0A5M7B2U5-F1
#
_cell.length_a   1.000
_cell.length_b   1.000
_cell.length_c   1.000
_cell.angle_alpha   90.00
_cell.angle_beta   90.00
_cell.angle_gamma   90.00
#
_symmetry.space_group_name_H-M   'P 1'
#
loop_
_entity.id
_entity.type
_entity.pdbx_description
1 polymer ?
#
loop_
_entity_poly.entity_id
_entity_poly.type
_entity_poly.pdbx_seq_one_letter_code
_entity_poly.pdbx_strand_id
1 'polypeptide(L)'
;MKQIINFSSSKFLALLCAFGFVVLFSACDSDDDASSNIERVSMKTLPQLDYILGDMLNLSDLVITLNKGGEDIDIPFSAFAQEGITTEPENGTVLDFSNEAITIKIGETGKGLVQAITITNEVTAMEIKTEPKTDYFYNQSLDLTDMVITFTYENGDIADLLYLDVRKDLETVPANGTAIDSNTDVSITHLATGLNIVQELNLTTFFPKSAVLVSGPTKTEYSVNEILDLSGTVIRYTQINNSEAEIGAEDFEALGITANPLNGKPISAVVTEVKVKHRLPGTEVSFPIVVNP
;
A
#
# COMPACT_ATOMS: atom_id res chain seq x y z
N MET A 1 -16.14 12.99 8.53
CA MET A 1 -15.38 12.08 9.40
C MET A 1 -14.81 11.02 8.47
N LYS A 2 -13.59 11.24 7.97
CA LYS A 2 -12.92 10.35 7.00
C LYS A 2 -12.56 9.06 7.75
N GLN A 3 -13.18 7.94 7.39
CA GLN A 3 -12.71 6.64 7.86
C GLN A 3 -11.40 6.34 7.14
N ILE A 4 -10.31 6.38 7.91
CA ILE A 4 -9.01 5.88 7.50
C ILE A 4 -9.13 4.37 7.61
N ILE A 5 -9.39 3.69 6.49
CA ILE A 5 -9.40 2.23 6.43
C ILE A 5 -7.94 1.80 6.41
N ASN A 6 -7.47 1.37 7.57
CA ASN A 6 -6.11 0.88 7.78
C ASN A 6 -6.03 -0.54 7.18
N PHE A 7 -5.53 -0.67 5.95
CA PHE A 7 -5.20 -1.98 5.36
C PHE A 7 -3.97 -2.53 6.08
N SER A 8 -4.20 -3.23 7.17
CA SER A 8 -3.16 -3.95 7.91
C SER A 8 -2.88 -5.28 7.23
N SER A 9 -1.79 -5.31 6.46
CA SER A 9 -0.94 -6.47 6.14
C SER A 9 -1.67 -7.78 5.81
N SER A 10 -1.75 -8.05 4.51
CA SER A 10 -2.08 -9.35 3.95
C SER A 10 -1.26 -10.46 4.61
N LYS A 11 -1.93 -11.28 5.42
CA LYS A 11 -1.48 -12.65 5.66
C LYS A 11 -1.85 -13.41 4.40
N PHE A 12 -0.86 -13.58 3.53
CA PHE A 12 -0.90 -14.54 2.43
C PHE A 12 -1.01 -15.94 3.05
N LEU A 13 -2.22 -16.34 3.39
CA LEU A 13 -2.53 -17.73 3.68
C LEU A 13 -2.93 -18.34 2.35
N ALA A 14 -1.95 -18.96 1.70
CA ALA A 14 -2.19 -19.88 0.60
C ALA A 14 -3.14 -20.98 1.11
N LEU A 15 -4.44 -20.81 0.88
CA LEU A 15 -5.42 -21.85 1.11
C LEU A 15 -5.72 -22.51 -0.23
N LEU A 16 -4.91 -23.52 -0.49
CA LEU A 16 -5.22 -24.62 -1.38
C LEU A 16 -6.61 -25.16 -1.01
N CYS A 17 -7.64 -24.94 -1.84
CA CYS A 17 -8.84 -25.79 -1.93
C CYS A 17 -9.81 -25.28 -3.02
N ALA A 18 -9.40 -25.31 -4.28
CA ALA A 18 -10.31 -25.29 -5.42
C ALA A 18 -10.98 -26.67 -5.56
N PHE A 19 -11.90 -27.00 -4.66
CA PHE A 19 -12.95 -27.98 -4.86
C PHE A 19 -14.11 -27.52 -3.98
N GLY A 20 -15.22 -27.11 -4.61
CA GLY A 20 -16.43 -26.66 -3.91
C GLY A 20 -16.84 -27.67 -2.85
N PHE A 21 -16.49 -27.37 -1.59
CA PHE A 21 -16.72 -28.24 -0.47
C PHE A 21 -18.09 -27.90 0.12
N VAL A 22 -19.11 -28.61 -0.37
CA VAL A 22 -20.48 -28.49 0.14
C VAL A 22 -20.58 -29.29 1.43
N VAL A 23 -20.82 -28.63 2.55
CA VAL A 23 -21.03 -29.29 3.84
C VAL A 23 -22.51 -29.46 4.11
N LEU A 24 -22.91 -30.69 4.42
CA LEU A 24 -24.25 -31.04 4.90
C LEU A 24 -24.27 -30.93 6.42
N PHE A 25 -25.20 -30.15 6.96
CA PHE A 25 -25.45 -30.11 8.40
C PHE A 25 -26.83 -30.73 8.70
N SER A 26 -26.87 -31.59 9.71
CA SER A 26 -28.09 -32.18 10.27
C SER A 26 -28.10 -31.86 11.76
N ALA A 27 -29.00 -31.00 12.21
CA ALA A 27 -29.25 -30.85 13.64
C ALA A 27 -30.04 -32.06 14.14
N CYS A 28 -29.57 -32.68 15.22
CA CYS A 28 -30.28 -33.76 15.92
C CYS A 28 -30.87 -33.12 17.18
N ASP A 29 -32.16 -32.80 17.16
CA ASP A 29 -32.92 -32.55 18.38
C ASP A 29 -34.35 -33.07 18.23
N SER A 30 -34.80 -33.74 19.28
CA SER A 30 -36.02 -34.52 19.38
C SER A 30 -37.15 -33.67 19.97
N ASP A 31 -38.23 -33.45 19.22
CA ASP A 31 -39.60 -33.82 19.59
C ASP A 31 -40.61 -33.18 18.61
N ASP A 32 -41.30 -34.07 17.89
CA ASP A 32 -42.60 -33.98 17.21
C ASP A 32 -43.10 -32.60 16.69
N ASP A 33 -42.83 -32.31 15.41
CA ASP A 33 -43.79 -31.59 14.54
C ASP A 33 -43.55 -31.96 13.06
N ALA A 34 -44.62 -32.39 12.37
CA ALA A 34 -44.72 -32.73 10.95
C ALA A 34 -43.41 -33.17 10.25
N SER A 35 -43.04 -34.45 10.42
CA SER A 35 -41.95 -35.15 9.72
C SER A 35 -41.81 -34.71 8.25
N SER A 36 -40.90 -33.79 7.99
CA SER A 36 -40.45 -33.52 6.63
C SER A 36 -39.74 -34.79 6.16
N ASN A 37 -40.34 -35.56 5.25
CA ASN A 37 -39.78 -36.79 4.68
C ASN A 37 -38.52 -36.56 3.81
N ILE A 38 -37.82 -35.44 4.01
CA ILE A 38 -36.58 -35.11 3.31
C ILE A 38 -35.50 -35.99 3.92
N GLU A 39 -34.95 -36.92 3.15
CA GLU A 39 -33.88 -37.81 3.60
C GLU A 39 -32.52 -37.15 3.37
N ARG A 40 -32.32 -36.60 2.17
CA ARG A 40 -31.06 -36.02 1.70
C ARG A 40 -31.29 -34.73 0.94
N VAL A 41 -30.30 -33.85 1.01
CA VAL A 41 -30.21 -32.60 0.26
C VAL A 41 -28.90 -32.65 -0.52
N SER A 42 -28.88 -32.20 -1.76
CA SER A 42 -27.64 -32.00 -2.50
C SER A 42 -27.76 -30.86 -3.48
N MET A 43 -26.64 -30.22 -3.80
CA MET A 43 -26.60 -29.21 -4.83
C MET A 43 -26.54 -29.87 -6.22
N LYS A 44 -27.43 -29.47 -7.14
CA LYS A 44 -27.43 -29.97 -8.53
C LYS A 44 -26.63 -29.06 -9.44
N THR A 45 -26.79 -27.75 -9.28
CA THR A 45 -25.99 -26.73 -9.95
C THR A 45 -25.42 -25.76 -8.92
N LEU A 46 -24.24 -25.22 -9.19
CA LEU A 46 -23.61 -24.21 -8.34
C LEU A 46 -24.10 -22.81 -8.75
N PRO A 47 -24.27 -21.87 -7.81
CA PRO A 47 -24.44 -20.45 -8.14
C PRO A 47 -23.09 -19.86 -8.63
N GLN A 48 -23.08 -18.57 -8.96
CA GLN A 48 -21.83 -17.83 -9.06
C GLN A 48 -21.09 -17.90 -7.70
N LEU A 49 -19.80 -18.22 -7.74
CA LEU A 49 -18.97 -18.45 -6.53
C LEU A 49 -17.95 -17.34 -6.30
N ASP A 50 -17.52 -16.66 -7.36
CA ASP A 50 -16.52 -15.60 -7.30
C ASP A 50 -17.19 -14.26 -7.56
N TYR A 51 -16.98 -13.32 -6.64
CA TYR A 51 -17.58 -11.99 -6.64
C TYR A 51 -16.51 -10.93 -6.41
N ILE A 52 -16.76 -9.73 -6.93
CA ILE A 52 -16.02 -8.53 -6.59
C ILE A 52 -16.74 -7.83 -5.43
N LEU A 53 -15.99 -7.17 -4.55
CA LEU A 53 -16.55 -6.39 -3.44
C LEU A 53 -17.64 -5.41 -3.93
N GLY A 54 -18.83 -5.50 -3.33
CA GLY A 54 -19.98 -4.69 -3.72
C GLY A 54 -20.87 -5.31 -4.80
N ASP A 55 -20.51 -6.47 -5.36
CA ASP A 55 -21.40 -7.24 -6.24
C ASP A 55 -22.65 -7.69 -5.49
N MET A 56 -23.76 -7.84 -6.23
CA MET A 56 -24.97 -8.44 -5.71
C MET A 56 -24.91 -9.96 -5.83
N LEU A 57 -25.20 -10.67 -4.74
CA LEU A 57 -25.30 -12.13 -4.73
C LEU A 57 -26.30 -12.62 -5.79
N ASN A 58 -25.88 -13.55 -6.65
CA ASN A 58 -26.74 -14.10 -7.70
C ASN A 58 -26.91 -15.62 -7.55
N LEU A 59 -28.11 -16.01 -7.16
CA LEU A 59 -28.55 -17.39 -7.00
C LEU A 59 -29.46 -17.87 -8.14
N SER A 60 -29.62 -17.11 -9.23
CA SER A 60 -30.58 -17.43 -10.32
C SER A 60 -30.39 -18.83 -10.92
N ASP A 61 -29.14 -19.29 -10.95
CA ASP A 61 -28.74 -20.54 -11.59
C ASP A 61 -28.66 -21.71 -10.60
N LEU A 62 -28.94 -21.46 -9.31
CA LEU A 62 -28.92 -22.47 -8.26
C LEU A 62 -30.13 -23.42 -8.38
N VAL A 63 -29.84 -24.71 -8.41
CA VAL A 63 -30.80 -25.81 -8.32
C VAL A 63 -30.31 -26.77 -7.26
N ILE A 64 -31.17 -27.13 -6.32
CA ILE A 64 -30.90 -28.18 -5.33
C ILE A 64 -31.79 -29.38 -5.58
N THR A 65 -31.31 -30.57 -5.25
CA THR A 65 -32.09 -31.81 -5.26
C THR A 65 -32.45 -32.19 -3.84
N LEU A 66 -33.74 -32.35 -3.57
CA LEU A 66 -34.29 -32.90 -2.33
C LEU A 66 -34.69 -34.35 -2.58
N ASN A 67 -34.19 -35.28 -1.77
CA ASN A 67 -34.73 -36.63 -1.75
C ASN A 67 -35.89 -36.68 -0.74
N LYS A 68 -37.12 -36.88 -1.21
CA LYS A 68 -38.33 -37.00 -0.37
C LYS A 68 -38.89 -38.42 -0.48
N GLY A 69 -38.71 -39.26 0.54
CA GLY A 69 -39.22 -40.64 0.55
C GLY A 69 -38.69 -41.51 -0.61
N GLY A 70 -37.43 -41.35 -0.99
CA GLY A 70 -36.79 -42.09 -2.07
C GLY A 70 -36.90 -41.47 -3.47
N GLU A 71 -37.68 -40.40 -3.66
CA GLU A 71 -37.77 -39.66 -4.93
C GLU A 71 -36.91 -38.39 -4.90
N ASP A 72 -36.08 -38.19 -5.92
CA ASP A 72 -35.28 -36.98 -6.09
C ASP A 72 -36.09 -35.91 -6.83
N ILE A 73 -36.27 -34.75 -6.18
CA ILE A 73 -36.99 -33.60 -6.72
C ILE A 73 -36.01 -32.42 -6.84
N ASP A 74 -35.88 -31.89 -8.04
CA ASP A 74 -35.06 -30.71 -8.30
C ASP A 74 -35.87 -29.43 -8.08
N ILE A 75 -35.36 -28.56 -7.22
CA ILE A 75 -35.97 -27.28 -6.89
C ILE A 75 -35.05 -26.17 -7.42
N PRO A 76 -35.47 -25.40 -8.44
CA PRO A 76 -34.75 -24.21 -8.87
C PRO A 76 -34.93 -23.07 -7.85
N PHE A 77 -33.98 -22.13 -7.81
CA PHE A 77 -34.02 -20.97 -6.90
C PHE A 77 -35.35 -20.21 -6.96
N SER A 78 -35.95 -20.07 -8.15
CA SER A 78 -37.25 -19.40 -8.35
C SER A 78 -38.42 -20.04 -7.59
N ALA A 79 -38.30 -21.30 -7.16
CA ALA A 79 -39.29 -22.01 -6.36
C ALA A 79 -38.98 -22.03 -4.85
N PHE A 80 -37.83 -21.50 -4.40
CA PHE A 80 -37.38 -21.62 -3.00
C PHE A 80 -38.38 -21.08 -1.99
N ALA A 81 -38.89 -19.87 -2.21
CA ALA A 81 -39.86 -19.25 -1.31
C ALA A 81 -41.16 -20.06 -1.18
N GLN A 82 -41.61 -20.70 -2.26
CA GLN A 82 -42.81 -21.55 -2.26
C GLN A 82 -42.57 -22.87 -1.52
N GLU A 83 -41.36 -23.41 -1.61
CA GLU A 83 -40.93 -24.62 -0.91
C GLU A 83 -40.43 -24.36 0.53
N GLY A 84 -40.52 -23.12 1.03
CA GLY A 84 -40.04 -22.75 2.37
C GLY A 84 -38.52 -22.86 2.53
N ILE A 85 -37.77 -22.75 1.44
CA ILE A 85 -36.30 -22.77 1.42
C ILE A 85 -35.81 -21.33 1.48
N THR A 86 -34.88 -21.04 2.39
CA THR A 86 -34.31 -19.70 2.57
C THR A 86 -32.80 -19.72 2.42
N THR A 87 -32.21 -18.58 2.09
CA THR A 87 -30.75 -18.42 1.96
C THR A 87 -30.27 -17.28 2.84
N GLU A 88 -29.09 -17.45 3.43
CA GLU A 88 -28.36 -16.39 4.13
C GLU A 88 -26.92 -16.33 3.60
N PRO A 89 -26.50 -15.23 2.96
CA PRO A 89 -27.29 -14.04 2.63
C PRO A 89 -28.45 -14.30 1.66
N GLU A 90 -29.42 -13.39 1.61
CA GLU A 90 -30.52 -13.43 0.63
C GLU A 90 -30.01 -13.10 -0.78
N ASN A 91 -30.63 -13.68 -1.81
CA ASN A 91 -30.32 -13.33 -3.20
C ASN A 91 -30.51 -11.82 -3.46
N GLY A 92 -29.54 -11.21 -4.13
CA GLY A 92 -29.50 -9.77 -4.36
C GLY A 92 -28.88 -8.96 -3.22
N THR A 93 -28.43 -9.60 -2.12
CA THR A 93 -27.63 -8.92 -1.09
C THR A 93 -26.35 -8.37 -1.70
N VAL A 94 -26.00 -7.12 -1.40
CA VAL A 94 -24.70 -6.53 -1.74
C VAL A 94 -23.64 -7.14 -0.85
N LEU A 95 -22.64 -7.77 -1.47
CA LEU A 95 -21.64 -8.57 -0.79
C LEU A 95 -20.46 -7.73 -0.28
N ASP A 96 -20.00 -8.06 0.92
CA ASP A 96 -18.75 -7.57 1.51
C ASP A 96 -17.88 -8.71 2.04
N PHE A 97 -16.65 -8.42 2.47
CA PHE A 97 -15.70 -9.44 2.93
C PHE A 97 -16.15 -10.28 4.13
N SER A 98 -17.26 -9.93 4.81
CA SER A 98 -17.85 -10.77 5.87
C SER A 98 -18.68 -11.93 5.31
N ASN A 99 -19.05 -11.89 4.02
CA ASN A 99 -19.83 -12.93 3.37
C ASN A 99 -18.92 -14.04 2.82
N GLU A 100 -18.64 -15.06 3.62
CA GLU A 100 -17.76 -16.16 3.22
C GLU A 100 -18.51 -17.36 2.60
N ALA A 101 -19.82 -17.46 2.83
CA ALA A 101 -20.62 -18.58 2.35
C ALA A 101 -22.12 -18.24 2.28
N ILE A 102 -22.84 -19.00 1.46
CA ILE A 102 -24.29 -19.05 1.37
C ILE A 102 -24.78 -20.24 2.20
N THR A 103 -25.61 -19.98 3.20
CA THR A 103 -26.32 -21.01 3.96
C THR A 103 -27.72 -21.18 3.42
N ILE A 104 -28.03 -22.37 2.90
CA ILE A 104 -29.35 -22.75 2.41
C ILE A 104 -30.03 -23.57 3.51
N LYS A 105 -31.19 -23.11 3.99
CA LYS A 105 -31.99 -23.79 5.01
C LYS A 105 -33.31 -24.25 4.41
N ILE A 106 -33.75 -25.45 4.77
CA ILE A 106 -35.03 -26.00 4.30
C ILE A 106 -36.01 -25.98 5.45
N GLY A 107 -36.93 -25.02 5.45
CA GLY A 107 -37.91 -24.81 6.50
C GLY A 107 -37.29 -24.90 7.90
N GLU A 108 -38.01 -25.55 8.82
CA GLU A 108 -37.57 -25.81 10.20
C GLU A 108 -36.95 -27.21 10.37
N THR A 109 -36.57 -27.86 9.27
CA THR A 109 -36.16 -29.28 9.26
C THR A 109 -34.77 -29.54 9.87
N GLY A 110 -34.01 -28.48 10.15
CA GLY A 110 -32.60 -28.57 10.55
C GLY A 110 -31.65 -29.07 9.45
N LYS A 111 -32.14 -29.27 8.22
CA LYS A 111 -31.36 -29.68 7.04
C LYS A 111 -31.07 -28.50 6.14
N GLY A 112 -29.93 -28.57 5.46
CA GLY A 112 -29.48 -27.50 4.59
C GLY A 112 -28.18 -27.80 3.87
N LEU A 113 -27.68 -26.80 3.18
CA LEU A 113 -26.39 -26.82 2.50
C LEU A 113 -25.63 -25.55 2.89
N VAL A 114 -24.31 -25.64 2.96
CA VAL A 114 -23.44 -24.46 2.99
C VAL A 114 -22.57 -24.49 1.74
N GLN A 115 -22.58 -23.39 1.00
CA GLN A 115 -21.78 -23.19 -0.21
C GLN A 115 -20.87 -22.00 -0.01
N ALA A 116 -19.55 -22.24 0.04
CA ALA A 116 -18.57 -21.16 0.13
C ALA A 116 -18.61 -20.27 -1.13
N ILE A 117 -18.33 -18.99 -0.94
CA ILE A 117 -18.12 -18.00 -2.00
C ILE A 117 -16.83 -17.23 -1.72
N THR A 118 -16.24 -16.65 -2.76
CA THR A 118 -15.03 -15.83 -2.67
C THR A 118 -15.37 -14.41 -3.06
N ILE A 119 -14.87 -13.44 -2.29
CA ILE A 119 -15.02 -12.02 -2.59
C ILE A 119 -13.62 -11.41 -2.68
N THR A 120 -13.31 -10.81 -3.82
CA THR A 120 -12.01 -10.13 -4.06
C THR A 120 -12.21 -8.64 -4.26
N ASN A 121 -11.14 -7.87 -4.04
CA ASN A 121 -11.06 -6.48 -4.50
C ASN A 121 -9.60 -6.10 -4.72
N GLU A 122 -8.96 -6.77 -5.66
CA GLU A 122 -7.54 -6.58 -5.92
C GLU A 122 -7.26 -5.26 -6.65
N VAL A 123 -6.01 -4.82 -6.61
CA VAL A 123 -5.55 -3.69 -7.42
C VAL A 123 -5.40 -4.14 -8.87
N THR A 124 -6.10 -3.47 -9.79
CA THR A 124 -6.07 -3.77 -11.22
C THR A 124 -5.17 -2.84 -12.02
N ALA A 125 -4.93 -1.62 -11.53
CA ALA A 125 -4.02 -0.66 -12.15
C ALA A 125 -3.34 0.24 -11.12
N MET A 126 -2.17 0.76 -11.51
CA MET A 126 -1.43 1.79 -10.79
C MET A 126 -0.99 2.91 -11.73
N GLU A 127 -0.90 4.13 -11.22
CA GLU A 127 -0.38 5.30 -11.93
C GLU A 127 0.32 6.27 -10.96
N ILE A 128 1.37 6.96 -11.42
CA ILE A 128 1.99 8.04 -10.66
C ILE A 128 1.14 9.30 -10.84
N LYS A 129 0.49 9.75 -9.77
CA LYS A 129 -0.32 10.96 -9.79
C LYS A 129 0.49 12.22 -9.52
N THR A 130 1.40 12.13 -8.57
CA THR A 130 2.33 13.21 -8.22
C THR A 130 3.72 12.63 -8.27
N GLU A 131 4.49 13.10 -9.24
CA GLU A 131 5.89 12.73 -9.39
C GLU A 131 6.68 13.22 -8.16
N PRO A 132 7.61 12.41 -7.64
CA PRO A 132 8.57 12.87 -6.63
C PRO A 132 9.60 13.82 -7.27
N LYS A 133 10.61 14.22 -6.50
CA LYS A 133 11.82 14.83 -7.07
C LYS A 133 12.38 13.91 -8.17
N THR A 134 12.57 14.45 -9.38
CA THR A 134 13.09 13.72 -10.56
C THR A 134 14.49 14.15 -10.96
N ASP A 135 14.90 15.38 -10.62
CA ASP A 135 16.24 15.90 -10.91
C ASP A 135 17.20 15.62 -9.75
N TYR A 136 18.24 14.85 -10.02
CA TYR A 136 19.29 14.51 -9.06
C TYR A 136 20.68 14.85 -9.58
N PHE A 137 21.58 15.12 -8.64
CA PHE A 137 23.00 15.05 -8.86
C PHE A 137 23.53 13.63 -8.57
N TYR A 138 24.60 13.24 -9.27
CA TYR A 138 25.32 12.01 -9.01
C TYR A 138 25.63 11.82 -7.50
N ASN A 139 25.33 10.63 -6.98
CA ASN A 139 25.41 10.18 -5.58
C ASN A 139 24.38 10.77 -4.60
N GLN A 140 23.47 11.66 -5.01
CA GLN A 140 22.38 12.06 -4.12
C GLN A 140 21.47 10.87 -3.79
N SER A 141 20.92 10.86 -2.58
CA SER A 141 19.94 9.86 -2.18
C SER A 141 18.59 10.09 -2.86
N LEU A 142 18.00 9.02 -3.39
CA LEU A 142 16.64 9.00 -3.91
C LEU A 142 15.64 9.42 -2.83
N ASP A 143 14.73 10.32 -3.18
CA ASP A 143 13.64 10.75 -2.31
C ASP A 143 12.28 10.59 -2.99
N LEU A 144 11.52 9.61 -2.52
CA LEU A 144 10.15 9.31 -2.97
C LEU A 144 9.08 9.82 -1.98
N THR A 145 9.44 10.60 -0.97
CA THR A 145 8.53 10.93 0.15
C THR A 145 7.26 11.68 -0.28
N ASP A 146 7.37 12.53 -1.30
CA ASP A 146 6.24 13.30 -1.85
C ASP A 146 5.48 12.58 -2.98
N MET A 147 5.90 11.36 -3.36
CA MET A 147 5.24 10.61 -4.43
C MET A 147 3.83 10.20 -4.02
N VAL A 148 2.86 10.42 -4.91
CA VAL A 148 1.48 9.93 -4.77
C VAL A 148 1.18 8.95 -5.88
N ILE A 149 0.68 7.77 -5.50
CA ILE A 149 0.29 6.71 -6.42
C ILE A 149 -1.24 6.60 -6.41
N THR A 150 -1.82 6.57 -7.60
CA THR A 150 -3.23 6.20 -7.81
C THR A 150 -3.34 4.69 -7.94
N PHE A 151 -4.19 4.07 -7.14
CA PHE A 151 -4.60 2.67 -7.26
C PHE A 151 -6.03 2.59 -7.78
N THR A 152 -6.26 1.71 -8.77
CA THR A 152 -7.60 1.34 -9.24
C THR A 152 -7.91 -0.09 -8.80
N TYR A 153 -9.06 -0.31 -8.18
CA TYR A 153 -9.48 -1.61 -7.66
C TYR A 153 -10.45 -2.32 -8.61
N GLU A 154 -10.64 -3.63 -8.44
CA GLU A 154 -11.58 -4.45 -9.23
C GLU A 154 -13.01 -3.91 -9.20
N ASN A 155 -13.46 -3.39 -8.05
CA ASN A 155 -14.78 -2.79 -7.91
C ASN A 155 -14.92 -1.40 -8.57
N GLY A 156 -13.86 -0.89 -9.19
CA GLY A 156 -13.82 0.42 -9.83
C GLY A 156 -13.52 1.59 -8.89
N ASP A 157 -13.32 1.33 -7.59
CA ASP A 157 -12.85 2.36 -6.67
C ASP A 157 -11.45 2.84 -7.04
N ILE A 158 -11.17 4.11 -6.74
CA ILE A 158 -9.89 4.76 -6.98
C ILE A 158 -9.40 5.39 -5.69
N ALA A 159 -8.14 5.14 -5.33
CA ALA A 159 -7.50 5.72 -4.17
C ALA A 159 -6.16 6.36 -4.54
N ASP A 160 -5.95 7.62 -4.14
CA ASP A 160 -4.65 8.27 -4.20
C ASP A 160 -3.97 8.15 -2.83
N LEU A 161 -2.80 7.53 -2.78
CA LEU A 161 -2.08 7.26 -1.54
C LEU A 161 -0.64 7.75 -1.64
N LEU A 162 -0.14 8.35 -0.56
CA LEU A 162 1.27 8.73 -0.45
C LEU A 162 2.12 7.46 -0.41
N TYR A 163 3.26 7.49 -1.10
CA TYR A 163 4.22 6.38 -1.12
C TYR A 163 4.55 5.89 0.29
N LEU A 164 4.79 6.81 1.24
CA LEU A 164 5.11 6.44 2.60
C LEU A 164 4.02 5.60 3.27
N ASP A 165 2.75 5.85 2.97
CA ASP A 165 1.62 5.12 3.58
C ASP A 165 1.53 3.69 3.05
N VAL A 166 1.90 3.47 1.78
CA VAL A 166 1.80 2.18 1.08
C VAL A 166 3.15 1.47 0.86
N ARG A 167 4.26 2.01 1.38
CA ARG A 167 5.62 1.48 1.14
C ARG A 167 5.85 0.03 1.53
N LYS A 168 4.96 -0.57 2.34
CA LYS A 168 5.03 -1.99 2.73
C LYS A 168 4.41 -2.92 1.70
N ASP A 169 3.52 -2.39 0.87
CA ASP A 169 2.83 -3.12 -0.19
C ASP A 169 3.54 -2.91 -1.54
N LEU A 170 4.60 -2.09 -1.56
CA LEU A 170 5.39 -1.75 -2.72
C LEU A 170 6.85 -2.17 -2.55
N GLU A 171 7.48 -2.52 -3.67
CA GLU A 171 8.93 -2.61 -3.81
C GLU A 171 9.41 -1.56 -4.81
N THR A 172 10.48 -0.85 -4.47
CA THR A 172 11.09 0.15 -5.35
C THR A 172 12.54 -0.21 -5.66
N VAL A 173 12.93 -0.13 -6.93
CA VAL A 173 14.31 -0.36 -7.38
C VAL A 173 14.77 0.82 -8.24
N PRO A 174 15.76 1.62 -7.80
CA PRO A 174 16.43 1.55 -6.49
C PRO A 174 15.49 1.86 -5.32
N ALA A 175 15.86 1.42 -4.11
CA ALA A 175 15.05 1.66 -2.91
C ALA A 175 15.12 3.14 -2.50
N ASN A 176 14.04 3.67 -1.91
CA ASN A 176 14.04 5.02 -1.34
C ASN A 176 15.24 5.23 -0.39
N GLY A 177 15.94 6.36 -0.52
CA GLY A 177 17.16 6.69 0.21
C GLY A 177 18.46 6.15 -0.40
N THR A 178 18.38 5.28 -1.41
CA THR A 178 19.57 4.76 -2.11
C THR A 178 20.26 5.89 -2.88
N ALA A 179 21.59 5.96 -2.80
CA ALA A 179 22.38 6.89 -3.61
C ALA A 179 22.24 6.55 -5.11
N ILE A 180 21.87 7.55 -5.91
CA ILE A 180 21.72 7.42 -7.36
C ILE A 180 23.10 7.58 -8.01
N ASP A 181 23.64 6.48 -8.53
CA ASP A 181 24.98 6.42 -9.13
C ASP A 181 24.97 6.20 -10.66
N SER A 182 23.79 6.18 -11.27
CA SER A 182 23.56 5.94 -12.69
C SER A 182 22.16 6.43 -13.10
N ASN A 183 21.91 6.65 -14.39
CA ASN A 183 20.57 6.99 -14.91
C ASN A 183 19.68 5.75 -14.88
N THR A 184 19.30 5.33 -13.68
CA THR A 184 18.38 4.21 -13.47
C THR A 184 17.03 4.81 -13.12
N ASP A 185 16.03 4.58 -13.97
CA ASP A 185 14.65 4.87 -13.65
C ASP A 185 14.25 4.09 -12.39
N VAL A 186 13.35 4.65 -11.58
CA VAL A 186 12.82 3.96 -10.42
C VAL A 186 11.68 3.06 -10.85
N SER A 187 11.85 1.76 -10.70
CA SER A 187 10.78 0.78 -10.87
C SER A 187 9.98 0.68 -9.57
N ILE A 188 8.65 0.76 -9.65
CA ILE A 188 7.73 0.64 -8.52
C ILE A 188 6.78 -0.52 -8.77
N THR A 189 6.90 -1.57 -7.97
CA THR A 189 6.11 -2.81 -8.11
C THR A 189 5.18 -2.98 -6.92
N HIS A 190 3.90 -3.25 -7.19
CA HIS A 190 2.95 -3.69 -6.17
C HIS A 190 3.16 -5.17 -5.86
N LEU A 191 3.46 -5.50 -4.60
CA LEU A 191 3.89 -6.84 -4.20
C LEU A 191 2.79 -7.89 -4.35
N ALA A 192 1.53 -7.53 -4.09
CA ALA A 192 0.43 -8.49 -4.14
C ALA A 192 0.03 -8.87 -5.58
N THR A 193 0.01 -7.90 -6.49
CA THR A 193 -0.50 -8.10 -7.87
C THR A 193 0.59 -8.13 -8.94
N GLY A 194 1.83 -7.74 -8.60
CA GLY A 194 2.95 -7.67 -9.53
C GLY A 194 2.87 -6.54 -10.56
N LEU A 195 1.88 -5.64 -10.45
CA LEU A 195 1.78 -4.45 -11.29
C LEU A 195 3.02 -3.59 -11.13
N ASN A 196 3.52 -3.05 -12.23
CA ASN A 196 4.74 -2.26 -12.26
C ASN A 196 4.52 -0.95 -13.01
N ILE A 197 4.99 0.13 -12.42
CA ILE A 197 5.10 1.46 -13.03
C ILE A 197 6.54 1.95 -12.89
N VAL A 198 6.94 2.90 -13.73
CA VAL A 198 8.30 3.42 -13.78
C VAL A 198 8.28 4.93 -13.64
N GLN A 199 9.15 5.46 -12.77
CA GLN A 199 9.44 6.89 -12.64
C GLN A 199 10.81 7.17 -13.26
N GLU A 200 10.84 7.99 -14.31
CA GLU A 200 12.08 8.42 -14.93
C GLU A 200 12.82 9.44 -14.04
N LEU A 201 14.16 9.35 -14.02
CA LEU A 201 15.03 10.28 -13.30
C LEU A 201 15.97 11.01 -14.26
N ASN A 202 16.25 12.28 -13.93
CA ASN A 202 17.26 13.08 -14.61
C ASN A 202 18.51 13.21 -13.74
N LEU A 203 19.62 12.62 -14.17
CA LEU A 203 20.90 12.72 -13.46
C LEU A 203 21.81 13.76 -14.09
N THR A 204 22.36 14.63 -13.25
CA THR A 204 23.37 15.61 -13.65
C THR A 204 24.62 15.50 -12.80
N THR A 205 25.76 15.96 -13.32
CA THR A 205 27.00 16.03 -12.53
C THR A 205 27.04 17.34 -11.77
N PHE A 206 27.35 17.27 -10.46
CA PHE A 206 27.54 18.46 -9.65
C PHE A 206 28.90 19.10 -9.95
N PHE A 207 28.89 20.30 -10.56
CA PHE A 207 30.10 21.03 -10.94
C PHE A 207 29.95 22.53 -10.64
N PRO A 208 29.94 22.90 -9.34
CA PRO A 208 29.68 24.26 -8.90
C PRO A 208 30.82 25.23 -9.22
N LYS A 209 30.45 26.45 -9.59
CA LYS A 209 31.33 27.59 -9.86
C LYS A 209 31.33 28.59 -8.68
N SER A 210 30.18 28.81 -8.06
CA SER A 210 30.05 29.69 -6.88
C SER A 210 28.96 29.19 -5.94
N ALA A 211 28.96 29.68 -4.70
CA ALA A 211 28.01 29.32 -3.67
C ALA A 211 27.53 30.57 -2.91
N VAL A 212 26.27 30.56 -2.47
CA VAL A 212 25.66 31.58 -1.62
C VAL A 212 24.83 30.89 -0.54
N LEU A 213 24.99 31.31 0.71
CA LEU A 213 24.18 30.83 1.82
C LEU A 213 22.74 31.31 1.66
N VAL A 214 21.77 30.39 1.66
CA VAL A 214 20.34 30.70 1.63
C VAL A 214 19.78 30.72 3.05
N SER A 215 20.02 29.64 3.80
CA SER A 215 19.68 29.51 5.22
C SER A 215 20.84 28.87 5.98
N GLY A 216 21.10 29.36 7.19
CA GLY A 216 22.02 28.72 8.13
C GLY A 216 21.35 27.57 8.90
N PRO A 217 22.09 26.89 9.78
CA PRO A 217 21.53 25.83 10.61
C PRO A 217 20.47 26.36 11.55
N THR A 218 19.48 25.51 11.86
CA THR A 218 18.42 25.83 12.83
C THR A 218 18.95 26.06 14.24
N LYS A 219 20.06 25.39 14.59
CA LYS A 219 20.78 25.56 15.85
C LYS A 219 22.07 26.34 15.64
N THR A 220 22.15 27.51 16.28
CA THR A 220 23.29 28.43 16.18
C THR A 220 24.05 28.61 17.50
N GLU A 221 23.51 28.10 18.60
CA GLU A 221 24.12 28.17 19.94
C GLU A 221 24.41 26.77 20.49
N TYR A 222 25.62 26.59 21.00
CA TYR A 222 26.17 25.32 21.46
C TYR A 222 26.83 25.46 22.82
N SER A 223 26.87 24.38 23.59
CA SER A 223 27.80 24.25 24.72
C SER A 223 29.12 23.64 24.25
N VAL A 224 30.21 23.85 24.99
CA VAL A 224 31.49 23.17 24.70
C VAL A 224 31.31 21.65 24.70
N ASN A 225 31.88 20.99 23.70
CA ASN A 225 31.77 19.56 23.39
C ASN A 225 30.38 19.08 22.92
N GLU A 226 29.43 19.98 22.70
CA GLU A 226 28.17 19.63 22.04
C GLU A 226 28.41 19.25 20.57
N ILE A 227 27.58 18.34 20.04
CA ILE A 227 27.66 17.90 18.65
C ILE A 227 27.15 19.01 17.72
N LEU A 228 27.97 19.42 16.76
CA LEU A 228 27.56 20.36 15.71
C LEU A 228 26.43 19.74 14.87
N ASP A 229 25.35 20.49 14.71
CA ASP A 229 24.19 20.10 13.91
C ASP A 229 23.96 21.13 12.80
N LEU A 230 24.18 20.71 11.55
CA LEU A 230 23.97 21.55 10.38
C LEU A 230 22.55 21.46 9.79
N SER A 231 21.62 20.75 10.42
CA SER A 231 20.24 20.62 9.93
C SER A 231 19.57 21.97 9.71
N GLY A 232 18.94 22.12 8.54
CA GLY A 232 18.32 23.35 8.05
C GLY A 232 19.26 24.30 7.28
N THR A 233 20.55 23.99 7.21
CA THR A 233 21.48 24.73 6.34
C THR A 233 21.16 24.43 4.89
N VAL A 234 20.93 25.47 4.08
CA VAL A 234 20.75 25.38 2.63
C VAL A 234 21.71 26.34 1.93
N ILE A 235 22.45 25.81 0.97
CA ILE A 235 23.40 26.59 0.16
C ILE A 235 22.96 26.51 -1.29
N ARG A 236 22.83 27.67 -1.93
CA ARG A 236 22.58 27.76 -3.37
C ARG A 236 23.90 27.78 -4.11
N TYR A 237 24.09 26.81 -5.00
CA TYR A 237 25.25 26.71 -5.87
C TYR A 237 24.89 27.12 -7.28
N THR A 238 25.68 28.03 -7.86
CA THR A 238 25.66 28.30 -9.30
C THR A 238 26.61 27.33 -9.98
N GLN A 239 26.10 26.53 -10.90
CA GLN A 239 26.84 25.55 -11.67
C GLN A 239 27.64 26.20 -12.82
N ILE A 240 28.57 25.47 -13.44
CA ILE A 240 29.37 25.99 -14.58
C ILE A 240 28.53 26.40 -15.79
N ASN A 241 27.37 25.75 -15.99
CA ASN A 241 26.39 26.07 -17.03
C ASN A 241 25.45 27.23 -16.63
N ASN A 242 25.70 27.87 -15.48
CA ASN A 242 24.89 28.92 -14.85
C ASN A 242 23.50 28.48 -14.36
N SER A 243 23.18 27.19 -14.32
CA SER A 243 22.01 26.73 -13.55
C SER A 243 22.28 26.91 -12.06
N GLU A 244 21.20 27.07 -11.28
CA GLU A 244 21.28 27.15 -9.82
C GLU A 244 20.66 25.89 -9.20
N ALA A 245 21.24 25.43 -8.10
CA ALA A 245 20.66 24.35 -7.29
C ALA A 245 20.83 24.68 -5.81
N GLU A 246 19.77 24.45 -5.03
CA GLU A 246 19.80 24.57 -3.57
C GLU A 246 20.09 23.20 -2.97
N ILE A 247 21.14 23.13 -2.16
CA ILE A 247 21.65 21.89 -1.57
C ILE A 247 21.55 22.02 -0.05
N GLY A 248 20.81 21.11 0.57
CA GLY A 248 20.73 20.95 2.01
C GLY A 248 21.93 20.22 2.60
N ALA A 249 22.14 20.37 3.91
CA ALA A 249 23.26 19.75 4.64
C ALA A 249 23.28 18.21 4.53
N GLU A 250 22.13 17.59 4.34
CA GLU A 250 21.93 16.15 4.13
C GLU A 250 22.66 15.62 2.89
N ASP A 251 22.82 16.45 1.85
CA ASP A 251 23.47 16.06 0.59
C ASP A 251 24.95 16.44 0.53
N PHE A 252 25.49 17.09 1.57
CA PHE A 252 26.85 17.64 1.51
C PHE A 252 27.90 16.55 1.28
N GLU A 253 27.83 15.46 2.03
CA GLU A 253 28.80 14.37 1.91
C GLU A 253 28.76 13.73 0.53
N ALA A 254 27.55 13.42 0.04
CA ALA A 254 27.31 12.85 -1.29
C ALA A 254 27.91 13.70 -2.41
N LEU A 255 27.82 15.03 -2.27
CA LEU A 255 28.28 15.99 -3.27
C LEU A 255 29.70 16.49 -3.02
N GLY A 256 30.45 15.92 -2.06
CA GLY A 256 31.82 16.32 -1.76
C GLY A 256 31.93 17.74 -1.20
N ILE A 257 30.87 18.23 -0.56
CA ILE A 257 30.82 19.46 0.21
C ILE A 257 31.24 19.11 1.64
N THR A 258 32.14 19.91 2.21
CA THR A 258 32.72 19.67 3.54
C THR A 258 32.53 20.89 4.41
N ALA A 259 32.20 20.65 5.68
CA ALA A 259 32.14 21.67 6.72
C ALA A 259 33.39 21.64 7.59
N ASN A 260 33.81 22.81 8.06
CA ASN A 260 34.83 22.98 9.08
C ASN A 260 34.34 23.99 10.14
N PRO A 261 34.05 23.56 11.38
CA PRO A 261 34.14 22.18 11.88
C PRO A 261 33.20 21.20 11.16
N LEU A 262 33.52 19.90 11.23
CA LEU A 262 32.75 18.85 10.55
C LEU A 262 31.40 18.63 11.24
N ASN A 263 30.34 18.47 10.46
CA ASN A 263 29.00 18.14 10.97
C ASN A 263 29.04 16.84 11.80
N GLY A 264 28.24 16.76 12.86
CA GLY A 264 28.18 15.58 13.72
C GLY A 264 29.43 15.36 14.60
N LYS A 265 30.31 16.37 14.73
CA LYS A 265 31.47 16.33 15.63
C LYS A 265 31.33 17.29 16.81
N PRO A 266 31.94 16.97 17.97
CA PRO A 266 31.98 17.87 19.12
C PRO A 266 32.64 19.20 18.76
N ILE A 267 32.05 20.30 19.21
CA ILE A 267 32.56 21.65 18.97
C ILE A 267 33.38 22.17 20.16
N SER A 268 34.42 22.96 19.87
CA SER A 268 35.29 23.54 20.90
C SER A 268 34.99 25.02 21.14
N ALA A 269 35.34 25.53 22.32
CA ALA A 269 35.10 26.92 22.74
C ALA A 269 35.72 27.99 21.84
N VAL A 270 36.71 27.64 21.00
CA VAL A 270 37.40 28.60 20.11
C VAL A 270 36.71 28.79 18.76
N VAL A 271 35.69 27.99 18.45
CA VAL A 271 34.98 28.08 17.17
C VAL A 271 33.92 29.16 17.27
N THR A 272 33.94 30.10 16.32
CA THR A 272 32.95 31.19 16.20
C THR A 272 32.17 31.16 14.89
N GLU A 273 32.59 30.35 13.93
CA GLU A 273 31.96 30.21 12.62
C GLU A 273 32.14 28.79 12.08
N VAL A 274 31.22 28.39 11.23
CA VAL A 274 31.35 27.18 10.40
C VAL A 274 31.58 27.62 8.97
N LYS A 275 32.59 27.01 8.32
CA LYS A 275 32.88 27.20 6.90
C LYS A 275 32.43 25.97 6.13
N VAL A 276 31.67 26.16 5.07
CA VAL A 276 31.23 25.08 4.18
C VAL A 276 31.79 25.34 2.80
N LYS A 277 32.43 24.34 2.19
CA LYS A 277 33.00 24.45 0.85
C LYS A 277 32.93 23.15 0.08
N HIS A 278 32.82 23.26 -1.24
CA HIS A 278 33.08 22.14 -2.15
C HIS A 278 34.60 22.09 -2.47
N ARG A 279 35.07 20.96 -3.01
CA ARG A 279 36.48 20.80 -3.45
C ARG A 279 36.88 21.75 -4.59
N LEU A 280 35.92 22.24 -5.37
CA LEU A 280 36.16 23.22 -6.43
C LEU A 280 36.26 24.64 -5.83
N PRO A 281 37.18 25.49 -6.34
CA PRO A 281 37.39 26.83 -5.80
C PRO A 281 36.17 27.73 -6.00
N GLY A 282 36.05 28.79 -5.19
CA GLY A 282 34.98 29.80 -5.31
C GLY A 282 33.65 29.42 -4.65
N THR A 283 33.59 28.30 -3.94
CA THR A 283 32.35 27.71 -3.39
C THR A 283 32.26 27.76 -1.86
N GLU A 284 33.12 28.56 -1.21
CA GLU A 284 33.13 28.68 0.24
C GLU A 284 32.06 29.67 0.72
N VAL A 285 31.26 29.23 1.67
CA VAL A 285 30.34 30.07 2.45
C VAL A 285 30.67 29.91 3.94
N SER A 286 30.29 30.88 4.75
CA SER A 286 30.51 30.84 6.19
C SER A 286 29.32 31.43 6.92
N PHE A 287 29.04 30.91 8.10
CA PHE A 287 28.00 31.42 8.98
C PHE A 287 28.47 31.38 10.45
N PRO A 288 28.07 32.38 11.26
CA PRO A 288 28.47 32.46 12.64
C PRO A 288 27.71 31.46 13.51
N ILE A 289 28.35 31.05 14.60
CA ILE A 289 27.75 30.28 15.69
C ILE A 289 28.26 30.81 17.03
N VAL A 290 27.59 30.45 18.12
CA VAL A 290 27.99 30.79 19.48
C VAL A 290 28.29 29.50 20.25
N VAL A 291 29.47 29.43 20.86
CA VAL A 291 29.85 28.33 21.76
C VAL A 291 30.00 28.88 23.18
N ASN A 292 29.05 28.51 24.04
CA ASN A 292 29.03 28.87 25.45
C ASN A 292 29.95 27.92 26.25
N PRO A 293 30.79 28.47 27.15
CA PRO A 293 31.76 27.70 27.93
C PRO A 293 31.11 26.69 28.89
#